data_AF-A0A842YHJ0-F1
#
_entry.id   AF-A0A842YHJ0-F1
#
_cell.length_a   1.000
_cell.length_b   1.000
_cell.length_c   1.000
_cell.angle_alpha   90.00
_cell.angle_beta   90.00
_cell.angle_gamma   90.00
#
_symmetry.space_group_name_H-M   'P 1'
#
loop_
_entity.id
_entity.type
_entity.pdbx_description
1 polymer ?
#
loop_
_entity_poly.entity_id
_entity_poly.type
_entity_poly.pdbx_seq_one_letter_code
_entity_poly.pdbx_strand_id
1 'polypeptide(L)'
;MHGDVHGSPETTTGPIPVVSFDQYSIPSLLKPIQAFRWFIDYGGRPGSNWENRVTRVLPATSTPFHPMLSAPFLKMPTLMMVAPEDEMVHANYAVAKQTYELIPGPKQWYDIAGGHFGLLYYPGELFNEASQEQTRFLKKWLSIKPPI
;
A
#
# COMPACT_ATOMS: atom_id res chain seq x y z
N MET A 1 10.63 -16.22 -18.95
CA MET A 1 9.28 -16.03 -18.38
C MET A 1 8.66 -14.82 -19.07
N HIS A 2 7.48 -14.95 -19.67
CA HIS A 2 6.82 -13.85 -20.38
C HIS A 2 6.02 -12.89 -19.48
N GLY A 3 6.16 -13.01 -18.15
CA GLY A 3 5.49 -12.12 -17.19
C GLY A 3 3.97 -12.23 -17.25
N ASP A 4 3.44 -13.44 -17.39
CA ASP A 4 2.00 -13.67 -17.37
C ASP A 4 1.42 -13.27 -16.00
N VAL A 5 0.53 -12.28 -16.01
CA VAL A 5 -0.16 -11.74 -14.83
C VAL A 5 -1.64 -12.17 -14.79
N HIS A 6 -2.08 -13.03 -15.71
CA HIS A 6 -3.43 -13.57 -15.69
C HIS A 6 -3.64 -14.50 -14.49
N GLY A 7 -4.86 -14.49 -13.95
CA GLY A 7 -5.30 -15.47 -12.97
C GLY A 7 -6.11 -16.59 -13.62
N SER A 8 -6.41 -17.60 -12.82
CA SER A 8 -7.37 -18.66 -13.13
C SER A 8 -8.67 -18.44 -12.34
N PRO A 9 -9.74 -19.22 -12.59
CA PRO A 9 -10.92 -19.19 -11.74
C PRO A 9 -10.62 -19.39 -10.24
N GLU A 10 -9.62 -20.21 -9.92
CA GLU A 10 -9.20 -20.51 -8.54
C GLU A 10 -8.41 -19.38 -7.89
N THR A 11 -7.75 -18.53 -8.68
CA THR A 11 -6.97 -17.39 -8.19
C THR A 11 -7.68 -16.05 -8.37
N THR A 12 -8.94 -16.07 -8.82
CA THR A 12 -9.79 -14.92 -9.01
C THR A 12 -10.90 -14.90 -7.98
N THR A 13 -11.04 -13.81 -7.25
CA THR A 13 -12.13 -13.59 -6.28
C THR A 13 -12.92 -12.36 -6.68
N GLY A 14 -14.23 -12.50 -6.82
CA GLY A 14 -15.13 -11.39 -7.09
C GLY A 14 -16.06 -11.62 -8.28
N PRO A 15 -16.90 -10.63 -8.61
CA PRO A 15 -17.00 -9.33 -7.94
C PRO A 15 -17.56 -9.45 -6.52
N ILE A 16 -16.90 -8.82 -5.55
CA ILE A 16 -17.36 -8.68 -4.15
C ILE A 16 -17.22 -7.22 -3.71
N PRO A 17 -17.84 -6.81 -2.58
CA PRO A 17 -17.58 -5.49 -2.02
C PRO A 17 -16.12 -5.32 -1.59
N VAL A 18 -15.59 -4.11 -1.70
CA VAL A 18 -14.28 -3.76 -1.12
C VAL A 18 -14.39 -3.82 0.40
N VAL A 19 -15.45 -3.23 0.96
CA VAL A 19 -15.78 -3.22 2.39
C VAL A 19 -17.24 -3.60 2.61
N SER A 20 -17.57 -4.12 3.80
CA SER A 20 -18.94 -4.45 4.18
C SER A 20 -19.16 -4.19 5.67
N PHE A 21 -20.36 -3.72 6.02
CA PHE A 21 -20.79 -3.55 7.41
C PHE A 21 -21.17 -4.90 8.06
N ASP A 22 -21.48 -5.91 7.25
CA ASP A 22 -21.81 -7.26 7.68
C ASP A 22 -20.87 -8.26 6.99
N GLN A 23 -19.76 -8.56 7.65
CA GLN A 23 -18.76 -9.51 7.14
C GLN A 23 -19.23 -10.96 7.15
N TYR A 24 -20.32 -11.27 7.87
CA TYR A 24 -20.86 -12.63 7.96
C TYR A 24 -21.78 -12.92 6.77
N SER A 25 -22.76 -12.06 6.53
CA SER A 25 -23.74 -12.28 5.44
C SER A 25 -23.23 -11.76 4.10
N ILE A 26 -22.35 -10.75 4.10
CA ILE A 26 -21.79 -10.13 2.90
C ILE A 26 -20.26 -9.97 3.07
N PRO A 27 -19.47 -11.04 2.93
CA PRO A 27 -18.02 -10.95 3.04
C PRO A 27 -17.44 -9.97 2.01
N SER A 28 -16.59 -9.04 2.45
CA SER A 28 -15.84 -8.13 1.58
C SER A 28 -14.35 -8.47 1.48
N LEU A 29 -13.66 -7.80 0.57
CA LEU A 29 -12.21 -7.95 0.37
C LEU A 29 -11.40 -7.51 1.60
N LEU A 30 -11.74 -6.34 2.16
CA LEU A 30 -11.07 -5.76 3.33
C LEU A 30 -11.96 -5.90 4.56
N LYS A 31 -11.38 -6.40 5.66
CA LYS A 31 -12.08 -6.67 6.93
C LYS A 31 -11.94 -5.58 8.00
N PRO A 32 -10.82 -4.83 8.12
CA PRO A 32 -10.67 -3.84 9.18
C PRO A 32 -11.73 -2.74 9.11
N ILE A 33 -12.22 -2.32 10.28
CA ILE A 33 -13.24 -1.25 10.40
C ILE A 33 -12.72 0.09 9.88
N GLN A 34 -11.41 0.32 9.95
CA GLN A 34 -10.73 1.49 9.42
C GLN A 34 -10.86 1.58 7.91
N ALA A 35 -10.74 0.44 7.20
CA ALA A 35 -10.99 0.37 5.77
C ALA A 35 -12.45 0.74 5.47
N PHE A 36 -13.41 0.17 6.21
CA PHE A 36 -14.83 0.48 6.02
C PHE A 36 -15.11 1.98 6.17
N ARG A 37 -14.63 2.61 7.26
CA ARG A 37 -14.78 4.05 7.50
C ARG A 37 -14.16 4.88 6.39
N TRP A 38 -12.94 4.53 5.97
CA TRP A 38 -12.29 5.28 4.90
C TRP A 38 -13.07 5.16 3.60
N PHE A 39 -13.41 3.95 3.15
CA PHE A 39 -14.08 3.74 1.87
C PHE A 39 -15.50 4.32 1.82
N ILE A 40 -16.27 4.19 2.91
CA ILE A 40 -17.66 4.68 2.97
C ILE A 40 -17.74 6.17 3.27
N ASP A 41 -17.07 6.64 4.33
CA ASP A 41 -17.24 8.02 4.80
C ASP A 41 -16.41 9.00 3.97
N TYR A 42 -15.17 8.63 3.67
CA TYR A 42 -14.23 9.48 2.96
C TYR A 42 -14.28 9.17 1.45
N GLY A 43 -14.06 7.93 1.02
CA GLY A 43 -14.07 7.50 -0.38
C GLY A 43 -15.42 7.70 -1.08
N GLY A 44 -16.53 7.49 -0.37
CA GLY A 44 -17.90 7.60 -0.89
C GLY A 44 -18.47 9.01 -1.00
N ARG A 45 -17.65 10.05 -0.79
CA ARG A 45 -18.11 11.45 -0.88
C ARG A 45 -18.59 11.85 -2.28
N PRO A 46 -19.47 12.87 -2.39
CA PRO A 46 -19.99 13.33 -3.67
C PRO A 46 -18.88 13.65 -4.68
N GLY A 47 -19.02 13.15 -5.91
CA GLY A 47 -18.08 13.39 -7.00
C GLY A 47 -16.84 12.49 -7.03
N SER A 48 -16.70 11.51 -6.13
CA SER A 48 -15.56 10.58 -6.14
C SER A 48 -15.60 9.51 -7.24
N ASN A 49 -16.77 9.26 -7.84
CA ASN A 49 -17.05 8.13 -8.74
C ASN A 49 -16.68 6.77 -8.15
N TRP A 50 -16.51 6.68 -6.83
CA TRP A 50 -16.12 5.45 -6.17
C TRP A 50 -17.29 4.47 -6.12
N GLU A 51 -17.02 3.21 -6.46
CA GLU A 51 -17.96 2.10 -6.33
C GLU A 51 -17.37 1.03 -5.39
N ASN A 52 -18.19 0.54 -4.47
CA ASN A 52 -17.80 -0.52 -3.54
C ASN A 52 -17.82 -1.91 -4.20
N ARG A 53 -17.01 -2.12 -5.25
CA ARG A 53 -16.98 -3.37 -6.02
C ARG A 53 -15.57 -3.66 -6.53
N VAL A 54 -15.10 -4.89 -6.31
CA VAL A 54 -13.75 -5.30 -6.69
C VAL A 54 -13.70 -6.76 -7.15
N THR A 55 -12.83 -7.01 -8.12
CA THR A 55 -12.35 -8.35 -8.48
C THR A 55 -10.85 -8.40 -8.20
N ARG A 56 -10.42 -9.32 -7.33
CA ARG A 56 -9.01 -9.56 -7.03
C ARG A 56 -8.51 -10.73 -7.87
N VAL A 57 -7.40 -10.53 -8.56
CA VAL A 57 -6.71 -11.56 -9.34
C VAL A 57 -5.33 -11.77 -8.73
N LEU A 58 -5.00 -13.02 -8.41
CA LEU A 58 -3.63 -13.44 -8.12
C LEU A 58 -3.07 -14.15 -9.36
N PRO A 59 -1.91 -13.74 -9.90
CA PRO A 59 -1.28 -14.46 -11.00
C PRO A 59 -1.09 -15.93 -10.66
N ALA A 60 -1.38 -16.82 -11.61
CA ALA A 60 -1.23 -18.27 -11.46
C ALA A 60 0.24 -18.70 -11.60
N THR A 61 1.12 -18.15 -10.75
CA THR A 61 2.55 -18.44 -10.76
C THR A 61 2.88 -19.59 -9.80
N SER A 62 3.85 -20.43 -10.17
CA SER A 62 4.33 -21.54 -9.33
C SER A 62 5.03 -21.08 -8.04
N THR A 63 5.34 -19.80 -7.93
CA THR A 63 5.93 -19.17 -6.74
C THR A 63 5.14 -17.92 -6.40
N PRO A 64 4.83 -17.66 -5.12
CA PRO A 64 4.19 -16.41 -4.71
C PRO A 64 5.02 -15.20 -5.12
N PHE A 65 4.37 -14.15 -5.61
CA PHE A 65 5.02 -12.87 -5.83
C PHE A 65 5.36 -12.22 -4.49
N HIS A 66 6.64 -11.86 -4.30
CA HIS A 66 7.09 -11.19 -3.08
C HIS A 66 8.01 -9.99 -3.41
N PRO A 67 7.56 -8.73 -3.23
CA PRO A 67 8.33 -7.54 -3.58
C PRO A 67 9.70 -7.43 -2.91
N MET A 68 9.88 -7.97 -1.69
CA MET A 68 11.18 -7.98 -1.01
C MET A 68 12.31 -8.61 -1.86
N LEU A 69 11.99 -9.52 -2.79
CA LEU A 69 13.00 -10.11 -3.69
C LEU A 69 13.68 -9.06 -4.59
N SER A 70 13.04 -7.92 -4.84
CA SER A 70 13.66 -6.82 -5.59
C SER A 70 14.52 -5.89 -4.72
N ALA A 71 14.41 -5.95 -3.39
CA ALA A 71 15.10 -5.02 -2.50
C ALA A 71 16.64 -4.99 -2.68
N PRO A 72 17.34 -6.14 -2.83
CA PRO A 72 18.79 -6.16 -3.10
C PRO A 72 19.21 -5.45 -4.39
N PHE A 73 18.28 -5.14 -5.29
CA PHE A 73 18.56 -4.49 -6.57
C PHE A 73 18.28 -2.97 -6.55
N LEU A 74 17.74 -2.44 -5.45
CA LEU A 74 17.42 -1.02 -5.31
C LEU A 74 18.70 -0.21 -5.02
N LYS A 75 19.27 0.39 -6.06
CA LYS A 75 20.46 1.26 -5.99
C LYS A 75 20.14 2.75 -5.88
N MET A 76 18.91 3.14 -6.20
CA MET A 76 18.43 4.51 -6.12
C MET A 76 18.04 4.88 -4.68
N PRO A 77 18.02 6.19 -4.35
CA PRO A 77 17.45 6.66 -3.10
C PRO A 77 16.04 6.11 -2.87
N THR A 78 15.82 5.49 -1.71
CA THR A 78 14.51 4.91 -1.35
C THR A 78 14.03 5.43 0.00
N LEU A 79 12.77 5.90 0.06
CA LEU A 79 12.06 6.18 1.31
C LEU A 79 11.13 5.01 1.64
N MET A 80 11.28 4.43 2.82
CA MET A 80 10.29 3.53 3.40
C MET A 80 9.60 4.27 4.56
N MET A 81 8.38 4.74 4.29
CA MET A 81 7.47 5.30 5.30
C MET A 81 6.51 4.20 5.71
N VAL A 82 6.51 3.83 6.99
CA VAL A 82 5.82 2.63 7.49
C VAL A 82 5.12 2.95 8.79
N ALA A 83 3.88 2.48 8.95
CA ALA A 83 3.15 2.59 10.21
C ALA A 83 3.42 1.36 11.09
N PRO A 84 4.02 1.51 12.30
CA PRO A 84 4.19 0.41 13.24
C PRO A 84 2.89 -0.31 13.64
N GLU A 85 1.80 0.44 13.67
CA GLU A 85 0.46 0.00 14.08
C GLU A 85 -0.48 -0.30 12.91
N ASP A 86 0.06 -0.52 11.70
CA ASP A 86 -0.76 -0.86 10.52
C ASP A 86 -1.64 -2.09 10.80
N GLU A 87 -2.95 -1.88 10.68
CA GLU A 87 -3.99 -2.85 10.98
C GLU A 87 -4.16 -3.92 9.88
N MET A 88 -3.52 -3.74 8.73
CA MET A 88 -3.59 -4.69 7.63
C MET A 88 -2.65 -5.87 7.87
N VAL A 89 -3.20 -7.08 7.90
CA VAL A 89 -2.46 -8.33 8.17
C VAL A 89 -1.18 -8.52 7.35
N HIS A 90 -1.12 -7.98 6.13
CA HIS A 90 0.04 -8.09 5.24
C HIS A 90 0.96 -6.86 5.23
N ALA A 91 0.61 -5.78 5.92
CA ALA A 91 1.46 -4.61 6.11
C ALA A 91 2.32 -4.78 7.38
N ASN A 92 3.13 -5.84 7.40
CA ASN A 92 3.89 -6.22 8.58
C ASN A 92 5.16 -5.36 8.75
N TYR A 93 5.26 -4.69 9.90
CA TYR A 93 6.40 -3.82 10.23
C TYR A 93 7.76 -4.53 10.19
N ALA A 94 7.87 -5.75 10.72
CA ALA A 94 9.11 -6.50 10.75
C ALA A 94 9.55 -6.93 9.33
N VAL A 95 8.61 -7.32 8.48
CA VAL A 95 8.88 -7.62 7.06
C VAL A 95 9.33 -6.37 6.31
N ALA A 96 8.72 -5.21 6.58
CA ALA A 96 9.14 -3.95 6.01
C ALA A 96 10.56 -3.57 6.46
N LYS A 97 10.91 -3.75 7.74
CA LYS A 97 12.28 -3.56 8.24
C LYS A 97 13.27 -4.51 7.58
N GLN A 98 12.94 -5.80 7.45
CA GLN A 98 13.79 -6.76 6.76
C GLN A 98 14.02 -6.34 5.30
N THR A 99 12.97 -5.88 4.61
CA THR A 99 13.06 -5.35 3.25
C THR A 99 13.99 -4.14 3.20
N TYR A 100 13.86 -3.20 4.13
CA TYR A 100 14.73 -2.03 4.24
C TYR A 100 16.19 -2.40 4.40
N GLU A 101 16.52 -3.38 5.24
CA GLU A 101 17.90 -3.81 5.47
C GLU A 101 18.55 -4.39 4.21
N LEU A 102 17.78 -5.07 3.35
CA LEU A 102 18.26 -5.63 2.09
C LEU A 102 18.59 -4.58 1.02
N ILE A 103 18.13 -3.34 1.15
CA ILE A 103 18.37 -2.28 0.15
C ILE A 103 19.83 -1.81 0.24
N PRO A 104 20.62 -1.89 -0.85
CA PRO A 104 22.01 -1.43 -0.88
C PRO A 104 22.16 0.06 -1.20
N GLY A 105 21.18 0.67 -1.88
CA GLY A 105 21.19 2.09 -2.22
C GLY A 105 20.96 3.00 -1.01
N PRO A 106 21.09 4.32 -1.18
CA PRO A 106 20.73 5.28 -0.13
C PRO A 106 19.29 5.05 0.31
N LYS A 107 19.06 4.98 1.62
CA LYS A 107 17.76 4.64 2.17
C LYS A 107 17.41 5.48 3.38
N GLN A 108 16.13 5.80 3.52
CA GLN A 108 15.56 6.51 4.66
C GLN A 108 14.36 5.74 5.18
N TRP A 109 14.33 5.54 6.49
CA TRP A 109 13.20 4.97 7.20
C TRP A 109 12.44 6.09 7.91
N TYR A 110 11.11 6.05 7.86
CA TYR A 110 10.25 6.98 8.59
C TYR A 110 9.08 6.21 9.21
N ASP A 111 9.03 6.17 10.53
CA ASP A 111 7.84 5.67 11.23
C ASP A 111 6.78 6.76 11.20
N ILE A 112 5.58 6.42 10.72
CA ILE A 112 4.46 7.35 10.69
C ILE A 112 3.27 6.77 11.46
N ALA A 113 2.55 7.63 12.18
CA ALA A 113 1.36 7.21 12.89
C ALA A 113 0.13 7.12 11.95
N GLY A 114 -0.96 6.51 12.43
CA GLY A 114 -2.26 6.51 11.78
C GLY A 114 -2.63 5.23 11.03
N GLY A 115 -1.79 4.19 11.10
CA GLY A 115 -2.04 2.92 10.44
C GLY A 115 -2.16 3.04 8.91
N HIS A 116 -2.84 2.06 8.29
CA HIS A 116 -2.91 1.95 6.83
C HIS A 116 -3.69 3.09 6.18
N PHE A 117 -4.79 3.50 6.80
CA PHE A 117 -5.76 4.43 6.20
C PHE A 117 -5.69 5.85 6.76
N GLY A 118 -5.05 6.08 7.93
CA GLY A 118 -5.03 7.39 8.58
C GLY A 118 -4.35 8.47 7.73
N LEU A 119 -3.35 8.09 6.94
CA LEU A 119 -2.60 8.98 6.05
C LEU A 119 -3.39 9.43 4.82
N LEU A 120 -4.55 8.82 4.57
CA LEU A 120 -5.33 9.01 3.34
C LEU A 120 -6.47 10.03 3.49
N TYR A 121 -6.65 10.62 4.67
CA TYR A 121 -7.68 11.64 4.93
C TYR A 121 -7.17 13.05 4.59
N TYR A 122 -7.59 13.59 3.45
CA TYR A 122 -7.34 14.98 3.04
C TYR A 122 -8.61 15.85 3.16
N PRO A 123 -8.51 17.05 3.75
CA PRO A 123 -7.36 17.58 4.48
C PRO A 123 -7.20 16.89 5.85
N GLY A 124 -5.96 16.75 6.32
CA GLY A 124 -5.66 16.16 7.63
C GLY A 124 -4.21 16.34 8.04
N GLU A 125 -3.94 16.37 9.34
CA GLU A 125 -2.58 16.56 9.87
C GLU A 125 -1.64 15.43 9.43
N LEU A 126 -2.06 14.17 9.59
CA LEU A 126 -1.29 13.01 9.17
C LEU A 126 -1.09 12.94 7.64
N PHE A 127 -2.10 13.33 6.87
CA PHE A 127 -1.94 13.47 5.41
C PHE A 127 -0.88 14.52 5.08
N ASN A 128 -0.92 15.68 5.74
CA ASN A 128 0.03 16.76 5.53
C ASN A 128 1.45 16.33 5.94
N GLU A 129 1.61 15.64 7.07
CA GLU A 129 2.88 15.06 7.50
C GLU A 129 3.43 14.10 6.45
N ALA A 130 2.64 13.08 6.06
CA ALA A 130 3.04 12.11 5.05
C ALA A 130 3.45 12.79 3.72
N SER A 131 2.66 13.76 3.28
CA SER A 131 2.93 14.54 2.06
C SER A 131 4.21 15.37 2.16
N GLN A 132 4.44 16.02 3.30
CA GLN A 132 5.62 16.85 3.53
C GLN A 132 6.90 16.02 3.61
N GLU A 133 6.88 14.87 4.29
CA GLU A 133 8.03 13.96 4.38
C GLU A 133 8.40 13.39 3.01
N GLN A 134 7.41 12.94 2.23
CA GLN A 134 7.62 12.49 0.85
C GLN A 134 8.17 13.62 -0.02
N THR A 135 7.60 14.84 0.10
CA THR A 135 8.08 16.02 -0.63
C THR A 135 9.53 16.36 -0.27
N ARG A 136 9.90 16.31 1.01
CA ARG A 136 11.26 16.61 1.47
C ARG A 136 12.26 15.59 0.94
N PHE A 137 11.89 14.31 0.98
CA PHE A 137 12.71 13.25 0.40
C PHE A 137 12.92 13.45 -1.10
N LEU A 138 11.84 13.69 -1.85
CA LEU A 138 11.93 13.93 -3.29
C LEU A 138 12.77 15.17 -3.62
N LYS A 139 12.56 16.30 -2.93
CA LYS A 139 13.38 17.51 -3.10
C LYS A 139 14.85 17.25 -2.82
N LYS A 140 15.18 16.49 -1.78
CA LYS A 140 16.58 16.15 -1.44
C LYS A 140 17.27 15.39 -2.58
N TRP A 141 16.58 14.44 -3.21
CA TRP A 141 17.22 13.51 -4.16
C TRP A 141 17.02 13.86 -5.63
N LEU A 142 15.92 14.54 -6.00
CA LEU A 142 15.64 14.95 -7.38
C LEU A 142 16.20 16.33 -7.73
N SER A 143 16.53 17.18 -6.73
CA SER A 143 17.11 18.51 -7.00
C SER A 143 18.61 18.45 -7.34
N ILE A 144 19.22 17.27 -7.31
CA ILE A 144 20.62 17.06 -7.70
C ILE A 144 20.63 16.68 -9.18
N LYS A 145 21.14 17.55 -10.06
CA LYS A 145 21.38 17.21 -11.47
C LYS A 145 22.25 15.93 -11.52
N PRO A 146 21.92 14.95 -12.38
CA PRO A 146 22.82 13.81 -12.57
C PRO A 146 24.19 14.31 -13.07
N PRO A 147 25.31 13.71 -12.64
CA PRO A 147 26.59 13.97 -13.27
C PRO A 147 26.48 13.57 -14.75
N ILE A 148 26.93 14.48 -15.62
CA ILE A 148 27.03 14.31 -17.07
C ILE A 148 28.07 13.22 -17.37
#